data_AF-A0A6A4HND7-F1
#
_entry.id   AF-A0A6A4HND7-F1
#
_cell.length_a   1.000
_cell.length_b   1.000
_cell.length_c   1.000
_cell.angle_alpha   90.00
_cell.angle_beta   90.00
_cell.angle_gamma   90.00
#
_symmetry.space_group_name_H-M   'P 1'
#
loop_
_entity.id
_entity.type
_entity.pdbx_description
1 polymer ?
#
loop_
_entity_poly.entity_id
_entity_poly.type
_entity_poly.pdbx_seq_one_letter_code
_entity_poly.pdbx_strand_id
1 'polypeptide(L)'
;MSSVSPDALPDCAHDLVDTISNLLHAPGLGDGIQKVWFAGDYPFPIVNHLYPLASDRAQITTTPKSGTFRNFGSKHTEAVDILVDAFRDGAELERWDITDLAAELVRMEEDDDLRILDKIIGMNAALFVGGAKGCGRTSSFTKQVIERRRDIDASPVRNVVEYFG
;
A
#
# COMPACT_ATOMS: atom_id res chain seq x y z
N MET A 1 -17.41 -0.64 16.03
CA MET A 1 -16.53 -1.34 15.08
C MET A 1 -17.12 -1.14 13.69
N SER A 2 -16.47 -0.37 12.82
CA SER A 2 -16.88 -0.25 11.41
C SER A 2 -15.74 -0.83 10.58
N SER A 3 -15.81 -2.12 10.29
CA SER A 3 -15.00 -2.74 9.23
C SER A 3 -15.56 -2.28 7.89
N VAL A 4 -14.67 -1.99 6.93
CA VAL A 4 -15.08 -1.86 5.53
C VAL A 4 -15.80 -3.15 5.12
N SER A 5 -16.90 -3.03 4.39
CA SER A 5 -17.60 -4.21 3.88
C SER A 5 -16.67 -4.95 2.93
N PRO A 6 -16.49 -6.27 3.06
CA PRO A 6 -15.68 -7.04 2.10
C PRO A 6 -16.14 -6.83 0.65
N ASP A 7 -17.44 -6.62 0.42
CA ASP A 7 -17.99 -6.42 -0.92
C ASP A 7 -17.57 -5.09 -1.56
N ALA A 8 -17.16 -4.10 -0.76
CA ALA A 8 -16.68 -2.81 -1.26
C ALA A 8 -15.18 -2.83 -1.60
N LEU A 9 -14.44 -3.87 -1.20
CA LEU A 9 -12.98 -3.90 -1.36
C LEU A 9 -12.51 -3.80 -2.82
N PRO A 10 -13.16 -4.47 -3.81
CA PRO A 10 -12.77 -4.31 -5.22
C PRO A 10 -12.95 -2.88 -5.74
N ASP A 11 -14.09 -2.26 -5.45
CA ASP A 11 -14.35 -0.86 -5.84
C ASP A 11 -13.33 0.08 -5.20
N CYS A 12 -13.04 -0.12 -3.92
CA CYS A 12 -12.00 0.63 -3.21
C CYS A 12 -10.60 0.43 -3.79
N ALA A 13 -10.30 -0.74 -4.37
CA ALA A 13 -9.02 -0.98 -5.04
C ALA A 13 -8.93 -0.24 -6.37
N HIS A 14 -10.02 -0.17 -7.13
CA HIS A 14 -10.10 0.67 -8.34
C HIS A 14 -9.91 2.15 -8.00
N ASP A 15 -10.61 2.66 -6.99
CA ASP A 15 -10.48 4.06 -6.56
C ASP A 15 -9.04 4.38 -6.10
N LEU A 16 -8.37 3.42 -5.44
CA LEU A 16 -6.97 3.54 -5.07
C LEU A 16 -6.06 3.62 -6.30
N VAL A 17 -6.25 2.74 -7.28
CA VAL A 17 -5.48 2.75 -8.54
C VAL A 17 -5.69 4.07 -9.28
N ASP A 18 -6.92 4.54 -9.45
CA ASP A 18 -7.25 5.81 -10.08
C ASP A 18 -6.57 6.98 -9.36
N THR A 19 -6.59 6.98 -8.02
CA THR A 19 -5.92 8.00 -7.21
C THR A 19 -4.41 7.98 -7.43
N ILE A 20 -3.78 6.81 -7.40
CA ILE A 20 -2.34 6.67 -7.65
C ILE A 20 -2.01 7.13 -9.07
N SER A 21 -2.77 6.70 -10.07
CA SER A 21 -2.59 7.04 -11.49
C SER A 21 -2.66 8.54 -11.71
N ASN A 22 -3.67 9.20 -11.16
CA ASN A 22 -3.82 10.66 -11.25
C ASN A 22 -2.64 11.40 -10.61
N LEU A 23 -2.17 10.95 -9.44
CA LEU A 23 -1.07 11.61 -8.73
C LEU A 23 0.29 11.41 -9.42
N LEU A 24 0.56 10.21 -9.93
CA LEU A 24 1.83 9.89 -10.58
C LEU A 24 1.92 10.45 -12.01
N HIS A 25 0.80 10.62 -12.70
CA HIS A 25 0.76 11.27 -14.01
C HIS A 25 0.64 12.80 -13.93
N ALA A 26 0.31 13.36 -12.77
CA ALA A 26 0.22 14.81 -12.59
C ALA A 26 1.60 15.49 -12.76
N PRO A 27 1.72 16.47 -13.67
CA PRO A 27 2.99 17.18 -13.90
C PRO A 27 3.57 17.79 -12.63
N GLY A 28 4.83 17.52 -12.34
CA GLY A 28 5.54 18.05 -11.16
C GLY A 28 5.26 17.31 -9.85
N LEU A 29 4.28 16.40 -9.80
CA LEU A 29 3.93 15.65 -8.60
C LEU A 29 4.50 14.22 -8.62
N GLY A 30 4.37 13.54 -9.76
CA GLY A 30 4.95 12.21 -9.99
C GLY A 30 6.45 12.22 -10.32
N ASP A 31 7.02 13.39 -10.58
CA ASP A 31 8.39 13.53 -11.08
C ASP A 31 9.41 12.96 -10.08
N GLY A 32 10.20 11.98 -10.54
CA GLY A 32 11.23 11.32 -9.72
C GLY A 32 10.69 10.24 -8.78
N ILE A 33 9.38 9.99 -8.75
CA ILE A 33 8.82 8.83 -8.04
C ILE A 33 9.05 7.59 -8.90
N GLN A 34 9.68 6.57 -8.30
CA GLN A 34 9.96 5.30 -8.96
C GLN A 34 9.20 4.12 -8.35
N LYS A 35 8.74 4.27 -7.10
CA LYS A 35 8.23 3.15 -6.32
C LYS A 35 7.04 3.57 -5.45
N VAL A 36 6.01 2.73 -5.44
CA VAL A 36 4.83 2.79 -4.58
C VAL A 36 5.00 1.78 -3.45
N TRP A 37 4.74 2.25 -2.22
CA TRP A 37 4.77 1.40 -1.02
C TRP A 37 3.34 1.16 -0.52
N PHE A 38 2.89 -0.08 -0.55
CA PHE A 38 1.58 -0.46 -0.04
C PHE A 38 1.63 -0.82 1.45
N ALA A 39 1.11 0.08 2.29
CA ALA A 39 0.97 -0.14 3.73
C ALA A 39 -0.43 -0.69 4.05
N GLY A 40 -0.63 -1.99 3.82
CA GLY A 40 -1.88 -2.69 4.11
C GLY A 40 -1.72 -3.86 5.09
N ASP A 41 -2.84 -4.25 5.72
CA ASP A 41 -2.93 -5.39 6.65
C ASP A 41 -2.93 -6.76 5.94
N TYR A 42 -2.85 -6.81 4.61
CA TYR A 42 -2.81 -8.06 3.85
C TYR A 42 -1.58 -8.91 4.25
N PRO A 43 -1.75 -10.22 4.52
CA PRO A 43 -0.74 -11.01 5.23
C PRO A 43 0.36 -11.59 4.32
N PHE A 44 0.19 -11.51 3.00
CA PHE A 44 1.12 -12.06 2.02
C PHE A 44 1.81 -10.94 1.23
N PRO A 45 3.06 -11.14 0.80
CA PRO A 45 3.74 -10.18 -0.08
C PRO A 45 2.94 -9.95 -1.36
N ILE A 46 2.56 -8.69 -1.63
CA ILE A 46 1.73 -8.37 -2.81
C ILE A 46 2.49 -8.63 -4.12
N VAL A 47 3.81 -8.57 -4.09
CA VAL A 47 4.69 -8.89 -5.24
C VAL A 47 4.54 -10.34 -5.72
N ASN A 48 4.05 -11.25 -4.88
CA ASN A 48 3.77 -12.62 -5.30
C ASN A 48 2.62 -12.69 -6.31
N HIS A 49 1.72 -11.70 -6.31
CA HIS A 49 0.64 -11.58 -7.27
C HIS A 49 1.11 -11.03 -8.63
N LEU A 50 2.28 -10.35 -8.70
CA LEU A 50 2.91 -9.93 -9.96
C LEU A 50 3.54 -11.11 -10.70
N TYR A 51 4.16 -12.04 -9.97
CA TYR A 51 4.94 -13.14 -10.54
C TYR A 51 4.52 -14.51 -9.96
N PRO A 52 3.37 -15.08 -10.38
CA PRO A 52 2.87 -16.34 -9.84
C PRO A 52 3.81 -17.54 -10.05
N LEU A 53 4.72 -17.45 -11.04
CA LEU A 53 5.55 -18.57 -11.51
C LEU A 53 6.77 -18.88 -10.62
N ALA A 54 7.07 -18.08 -9.59
CA ALA A 54 8.16 -18.35 -8.65
C ALA A 54 7.72 -19.15 -7.40
N SER A 55 6.44 -19.53 -7.28
CA SER A 55 5.82 -19.94 -6.02
C SER A 55 5.98 -21.42 -5.62
N ASP A 56 6.75 -22.23 -6.34
CA ASP A 56 7.04 -23.60 -5.88
C ASP A 56 8.03 -23.66 -4.69
N ARG A 57 8.60 -22.52 -4.27
CA ARG A 57 9.59 -22.47 -3.16
C ARG A 57 9.31 -21.49 -2.03
N ALA A 58 8.15 -20.85 -2.03
CA ALA A 58 7.85 -19.83 -1.03
C ALA A 58 6.41 -19.92 -0.56
N GLN A 59 6.02 -21.08 -0.02
CA GLN A 59 5.16 -21.08 1.18
C GLN A 59 5.98 -20.45 2.32
N ILE A 60 6.29 -19.15 2.19
CA ILE A 60 6.83 -18.39 3.30
C ILE A 60 5.67 -18.33 4.27
N THR A 61 5.81 -19.07 5.36
CA THR A 61 5.03 -18.92 6.58
C THR A 61 5.23 -17.49 7.06
N THR A 62 4.55 -16.52 6.45
CA THR A 62 4.58 -15.14 6.92
C THR A 62 3.77 -15.09 8.20
N THR A 63 4.46 -14.77 9.29
CA THR A 63 3.82 -14.31 10.52
C THR A 63 2.85 -13.19 10.15
N PRO A 64 1.56 -13.28 10.53
CA PRO A 64 0.60 -12.23 10.22
C PRO A 64 1.10 -10.88 10.73
N LYS A 65 1.20 -9.88 9.85
CA LYS A 65 1.58 -8.47 10.13
C LYS A 65 0.87 -7.86 11.35
N SER A 66 -0.28 -8.40 11.74
CA SER A 66 -0.99 -8.06 12.98
C SER A 66 -1.97 -9.17 13.39
N GLY A 67 -2.04 -9.49 14.68
CA GLY A 67 -3.04 -10.42 15.24
C GLY A 67 -4.49 -9.90 15.24
N THR A 68 -4.74 -8.70 14.70
CA THR A 68 -6.02 -7.96 14.76
C THR A 68 -6.96 -8.19 13.58
N PHE A 69 -6.48 -8.64 12.43
CA PHE A 69 -7.32 -8.98 11.28
C PHE A 69 -7.14 -10.47 10.95
N ARG A 70 -8.22 -11.25 11.14
CA ARG A 70 -8.18 -12.72 11.03
C ARG A 70 -9.00 -13.26 9.87
N ASN A 71 -9.79 -12.41 9.21
CA ASN A 71 -10.73 -12.81 8.16
C ASN A 71 -10.31 -12.23 6.81
N PHE A 72 -9.25 -12.81 6.22
CA PHE A 72 -8.94 -12.60 4.82
C PHE A 72 -9.76 -13.58 3.99
N GLY A 73 -10.36 -13.09 2.91
CA GLY A 73 -11.20 -13.89 2.02
C GLY A 73 -10.99 -13.46 0.57
N SER A 74 -11.73 -14.08 -0.35
CA SER A 74 -11.60 -13.84 -1.80
C SER A 74 -11.64 -12.36 -2.18
N LYS A 75 -12.46 -11.55 -1.51
CA LYS A 75 -12.52 -10.10 -1.75
C LYS A 75 -11.25 -9.32 -1.40
N HIS A 76 -10.46 -9.79 -0.44
CA HIS A 76 -9.17 -9.18 -0.14
C HIS A 76 -8.14 -9.53 -1.20
N THR A 77 -8.14 -10.79 -1.64
CA THR A 77 -7.29 -11.27 -2.75
C THR A 77 -7.63 -10.52 -4.04
N GLU A 78 -8.91 -10.41 -4.38
CA GLU A 78 -9.40 -9.67 -5.55
C GLU A 78 -8.99 -8.20 -5.52
N ALA A 79 -9.10 -7.52 -4.36
CA ALA A 79 -8.65 -6.14 -4.21
C ALA A 79 -7.13 -5.97 -4.39
N VAL A 80 -6.34 -6.93 -3.89
CA VAL A 80 -4.89 -6.94 -4.11
C VAL A 80 -4.55 -7.23 -5.57
N ASP A 81 -5.28 -8.15 -6.22
CA ASP A 81 -5.10 -8.45 -7.63
C ASP A 81 -5.38 -7.22 -8.50
N ILE A 82 -6.48 -6.49 -8.25
CA ILE A 82 -6.80 -5.23 -8.96
C ILE A 82 -5.67 -4.22 -8.81
N LEU A 83 -5.20 -4.00 -7.57
CA LEU A 83 -4.11 -3.06 -7.32
C LEU A 83 -2.84 -3.47 -8.06
N VAL A 84 -2.48 -4.75 -7.99
CA VAL A 84 -1.22 -5.27 -8.53
C VAL A 84 -1.25 -5.35 -10.07
N ASP A 85 -2.40 -5.66 -10.66
CA ASP A 85 -2.61 -5.71 -12.11
C ASP A 85 -2.34 -4.36 -12.77
N ALA A 86 -2.59 -3.24 -12.08
CA ALA A 86 -2.29 -1.90 -12.57
C ALA A 86 -0.79 -1.64 -12.81
N PHE A 87 0.10 -2.41 -12.16
CA PHE A 87 1.56 -2.29 -12.28
C PHE A 87 2.19 -3.32 -13.21
N ARG A 88 1.40 -4.19 -13.86
CA ARG A 88 1.93 -5.18 -14.82
C ARG A 88 2.35 -4.54 -16.13
N ASP A 89 3.16 -5.26 -16.89
CA ASP A 89 3.56 -4.87 -18.25
C ASP A 89 2.33 -4.57 -19.13
N GLY A 90 2.31 -3.40 -19.76
CA GLY A 90 1.21 -2.92 -20.59
C GLY A 90 0.05 -2.28 -19.82
N ALA A 91 0.10 -2.20 -18.49
CA ALA A 91 -0.89 -1.54 -17.65
C ALA A 91 -0.54 -0.05 -17.40
N GLU A 92 -1.47 0.68 -16.78
CA GLU A 92 -1.36 2.14 -16.65
C GLU A 92 -0.22 2.60 -15.71
N LEU A 93 0.15 1.79 -14.73
CA LEU A 93 1.21 2.07 -13.76
C LEU A 93 2.50 1.27 -14.04
N GLU A 94 2.65 0.68 -15.24
CA GLU A 94 3.80 -0.18 -15.61
C GLU A 94 5.18 0.47 -15.39
N ARG A 95 5.24 1.82 -15.35
CA ARG A 95 6.49 2.59 -15.21
C ARG A 95 6.99 2.71 -13.78
N TRP A 96 6.20 2.26 -12.80
CA TRP A 96 6.52 2.34 -11.38
C TRP A 96 6.60 0.95 -10.76
N ASP A 97 7.47 0.79 -9.79
CA ASP A 97 7.50 -0.43 -8.98
C ASP A 97 6.44 -0.36 -7.87
N ILE A 98 5.91 -1.51 -7.45
CA ILE A 98 5.13 -1.63 -6.22
C ILE A 98 5.77 -2.65 -5.27
N THR A 99 5.83 -2.31 -3.98
CA THR A 99 6.29 -3.20 -2.91
C THR A 99 5.44 -3.03 -1.66
N ASP A 100 5.61 -3.92 -0.69
CA ASP A 100 5.00 -3.82 0.63
C ASP A 100 5.97 -4.31 1.72
N LEU A 101 5.63 -4.05 2.99
CA LEU A 101 6.46 -4.50 4.10
C LEU A 101 6.71 -6.02 4.08
N ALA A 102 5.74 -6.85 3.68
CA ALA A 102 5.98 -8.31 3.66
C ALA A 102 7.00 -8.70 2.58
N ALA A 103 6.97 -8.06 1.40
CA ALA A 103 7.98 -8.27 0.36
C ALA A 103 9.39 -7.86 0.80
N GLU A 104 9.54 -6.71 1.46
CA GLU A 104 10.86 -6.25 1.91
C GLU A 104 11.38 -7.04 3.12
N LEU A 105 10.50 -7.49 4.02
CA LEU A 105 10.89 -8.40 5.11
C LEU A 105 11.52 -9.69 4.61
N VAL A 106 10.94 -10.28 3.56
CA VAL A 106 11.49 -11.49 2.92
C VAL A 106 12.89 -11.22 2.36
N ARG A 107 13.14 -10.02 1.82
CA ARG A 107 14.47 -9.65 1.28
C ARG A 107 15.51 -9.37 2.37
N MET A 108 15.07 -8.95 3.54
CA MET A 108 15.95 -8.52 4.64
C MET A 108 16.31 -9.64 5.63
N GLU A 109 15.78 -10.86 5.46
CA GLU A 109 16.10 -12.04 6.30
C GLU A 109 15.88 -11.81 7.82
N GLU A 110 14.71 -11.24 8.18
CA GLU A 110 14.13 -11.05 9.53
C GLU A 110 14.52 -9.80 10.36
N ASP A 111 13.49 -9.09 10.85
CA ASP A 111 13.37 -8.55 12.23
C ASP A 111 11.90 -8.15 12.51
N ASP A 112 11.29 -8.65 13.60
CA ASP A 112 9.86 -8.44 13.93
C ASP A 112 9.51 -6.98 14.30
N ASP A 113 10.52 -6.15 14.60
CA ASP A 113 10.37 -4.74 14.96
C ASP A 113 10.15 -3.80 13.75
N LEU A 114 10.18 -4.33 12.53
CA LEU A 114 10.05 -3.58 11.28
C LEU A 114 8.61 -3.14 10.96
N ARG A 115 7.62 -3.37 11.85
CA ARG A 115 6.31 -2.68 11.75
C ARG A 115 6.45 -1.16 11.83
N ILE A 116 7.54 -0.67 12.41
CA ILE A 116 7.88 0.76 12.38
C ILE A 116 8.24 1.24 10.97
N LEU A 117 8.65 0.35 10.07
CA LEU A 117 9.10 0.69 8.72
C LEU A 117 7.98 1.28 7.88
N ASP A 118 6.78 0.68 7.89
CA ASP A 118 5.58 1.26 7.24
C ASP A 118 5.36 2.71 7.71
N LYS A 119 5.59 2.97 8.99
CA LYS A 119 5.41 4.29 9.60
C LYS A 119 6.48 5.27 9.15
N ILE A 120 7.74 4.86 9.19
CA ILE A 120 8.89 5.67 8.76
C ILE A 120 8.76 6.00 7.27
N ILE A 121 8.36 5.03 6.45
CA ILE A 121 8.14 5.23 5.02
C ILE A 121 6.99 6.20 4.79
N GLY A 122 5.83 6.00 5.44
CA GLY A 122 4.72 6.94 5.34
C GLY A 122 5.09 8.38 5.74
N MET A 123 5.91 8.55 6.78
CA MET A 123 6.39 9.87 7.24
C MET A 123 7.33 10.54 6.24
N ASN A 124 8.15 9.78 5.51
CA ASN A 124 9.20 10.31 4.64
C ASN A 124 8.89 10.21 3.14
N ALA A 125 7.79 9.57 2.74
CA ALA A 125 7.37 9.43 1.36
C ALA A 125 7.17 10.80 0.70
N ALA A 126 7.39 10.89 -0.61
CA ALA A 126 7.01 12.06 -1.39
C ALA A 126 5.50 12.27 -1.23
N LEU A 127 4.70 11.33 -1.72
CA LEU A 127 3.24 11.37 -1.61
C LEU A 127 2.77 10.36 -0.56
N PHE A 128 1.67 10.70 0.13
CA PHE A 128 1.00 9.78 1.04
C PHE A 128 -0.48 9.70 0.68
N VAL A 129 -0.99 8.48 0.45
CA VAL A 129 -2.39 8.22 0.13
C VAL A 129 -2.99 7.38 1.26
N GLY A 130 -4.08 7.87 1.87
CA GLY A 130 -4.83 7.15 2.90
C GLY A 130 -6.22 6.75 2.42
N GLY A 131 -6.84 5.75 3.05
CA GLY A 131 -8.24 5.42 2.73
C GLY A 131 -9.23 6.43 3.33
N ALA A 132 -10.19 6.86 2.52
CA ALA A 132 -11.34 7.67 2.95
C ALA A 132 -12.37 6.81 3.70
N LYS A 133 -13.43 7.46 4.19
CA LYS A 133 -14.52 6.77 4.90
C LYS A 133 -15.28 5.87 3.92
N GLY A 134 -15.14 4.55 4.09
CA GLY A 134 -15.78 3.56 3.21
C GLY A 134 -14.75 2.59 2.64
N CYS A 135 -13.55 3.09 2.31
CA CYS A 135 -12.44 2.32 1.76
C CYS A 135 -11.23 2.21 2.70
N GLY A 136 -11.24 2.96 3.80
CA GLY A 136 -10.26 2.80 4.86
C GLY A 136 -10.75 3.36 6.19
N ARG A 137 -9.86 3.21 7.18
CA ARG A 137 -10.03 3.79 8.51
C ARG A 137 -8.85 4.68 8.78
N THR A 138 -9.12 5.92 9.20
CA THR A 138 -8.08 6.76 9.79
C THR A 138 -7.68 6.19 11.15
N SER A 139 -6.68 5.31 11.14
CA SER A 139 -6.12 4.69 12.33
C SER A 139 -5.27 5.70 13.12
N SER A 140 -4.96 5.39 14.38
CA SER A 140 -3.97 6.17 15.15
C SER A 140 -2.61 6.20 14.44
N PHE A 141 -2.26 5.12 13.74
CA PHE A 141 -1.08 5.05 12.88
C PHE A 141 -1.14 6.09 11.75
N THR A 142 -2.24 6.12 10.98
CA THR A 142 -2.43 7.08 9.89
C THR A 142 -2.41 8.52 10.40
N LYS A 143 -3.04 8.80 11.55
CA LYS A 143 -3.02 10.13 12.18
C LYS A 143 -1.60 10.58 12.51
N GLN A 144 -0.80 9.72 13.14
CA GLN A 144 0.58 10.04 13.51
C GLN A 144 1.47 10.29 12.28
N VAL A 145 1.24 9.58 11.17
CA VAL A 145 1.93 9.84 9.90
C VAL A 145 1.55 11.23 9.37
N ILE A 146 0.25 11.55 9.30
CA ILE A 146 -0.24 12.83 8.80
C ILE A 146 0.25 14.00 9.68
N GLU A 147 0.15 13.88 11.00
CA GLU A 147 0.64 14.88 11.95
C GLU A 147 2.13 15.13 11.76
N ARG A 148 2.93 14.07 11.64
CA ARG A 148 4.37 14.23 11.45
C ARG A 148 4.72 14.87 10.10
N ARG A 149 3.98 14.58 9.04
CA ARG A 149 4.16 15.21 7.72
C ARG A 149 3.82 16.70 7.74
N ARG A 150 2.79 17.10 8.52
CA ARG A 150 2.45 18.53 8.73
C ARG A 150 3.56 19.32 9.41
N ASP A 151 4.28 18.70 10.33
CA ASP A 151 5.38 19.35 11.07
C ASP A 151 6.68 19.45 10.27
N ILE A 152 6.81 18.71 9.15
CA ILE A 152 7.99 18.76 8.29
C ILE A 152 7.78 19.87 7.26
N ASP A 153 8.28 21.07 7.58
CA ASP A 153 8.24 22.26 6.73
C ASP A 153 9.26 22.22 5.57
N ALA A 154 9.27 21.14 4.78
CA ALA A 154 10.27 20.95 3.74
C ALA A 154 9.72 20.25 2.48
N SER A 155 9.51 21.07 1.44
CA SER A 155 9.08 20.73 0.07
C SER A 155 7.56 20.49 -0.10
N PRO A 156 6.88 21.23 -1.01
CA PRO A 156 5.45 21.06 -1.27
C PRO A 156 5.07 19.64 -1.73
N VAL A 157 6.01 18.90 -2.32
CA VAL A 157 5.78 17.52 -2.75
C VAL A 157 5.71 16.56 -1.56
N ARG A 158 6.48 16.79 -0.49
CA ARG A 158 6.61 15.88 0.68
C ARG A 158 5.46 15.94 1.68
N ASN A 159 4.49 16.82 1.46
CA ASN A 159 3.35 17.01 2.37
C ASN A 159 1.99 16.84 1.68
N VAL A 160 1.96 16.14 0.55
CA VAL A 160 0.70 15.77 -0.09
C VAL A 160 0.12 14.57 0.65
N VAL A 161 -1.12 14.74 1.13
CA VAL A 161 -1.94 13.73 1.80
C VAL A 161 -3.26 13.66 1.03
N GLU A 162 -3.42 12.58 0.28
CA GLU A 162 -4.61 12.34 -0.54
C GLU A 162 -5.43 11.18 0.03
N TYR A 163 -6.70 11.13 -0.36
CA TYR A 163 -7.60 10.08 0.07
C TYR A 163 -8.31 9.42 -1.11
N PHE A 164 -8.50 8.10 -1.05
CA PHE A 164 -9.26 7.33 -2.02
C PHE A 164 -10.55 6.76 -1.42
N GLY A 165 -11.59 6.64 -2.24
CA GLY A 165 -12.92 6.11 -1.87
C GLY A 165 -13.91 7.13 -1.32
#